data_AF-A0A0F9TC96-F1
#
_entry.id   AF-A0A0F9TC96-F1
#
_cell.length_a   1.000
_cell.length_b   1.000
_cell.length_c   1.000
_cell.angle_alpha   90.00
_cell.angle_beta   90.00
_cell.angle_gamma   90.00
#
_symmetry.space_group_name_H-M   'P 1'
#
loop_
_entity.id
_entity.type
_entity.pdbx_description
1 polymer ?
#
loop_
_entity_poly.entity_id
_entity_poly.type
_entity_poly.pdbx_seq_one_letter_code
_entity_poly.pdbx_strand_id
1 'polypeptide(L)'
;MKKCVLALMVLLAGCASNDEPPFEINNKQFHEKQDDQGNKLFAYVVSVKAKHRENFNLDRGPNKRPSRGEVKQYIEQEHFEESSVLKLQLEDQAVELLNEELKERQYCDNKHEVSEVLWRDLSVQLRGRCL
;
A
#
# COMPACT_ATOMS: atom_id res chain seq x y z
N MET A 1 -37.36 -40.84 -24.51
CA MET A 1 -36.58 -40.61 -23.27
C MET A 1 -35.36 -39.76 -23.62
N LYS A 2 -35.35 -38.47 -23.28
CA LYS A 2 -34.21 -37.57 -23.54
C LYS A 2 -33.86 -36.88 -22.23
N LYS A 3 -32.78 -37.32 -21.60
CA LYS A 3 -32.28 -36.81 -20.32
C LYS A 3 -31.38 -35.61 -20.63
N CYS A 4 -31.89 -34.41 -20.45
CA CYS A 4 -31.07 -33.20 -20.47
C CYS A 4 -30.29 -33.16 -19.16
N VAL A 5 -28.99 -33.41 -19.24
CA VAL A 5 -28.04 -33.28 -18.13
C VAL A 5 -27.89 -31.78 -17.84
N LEU A 6 -28.47 -31.35 -16.72
CA LEU A 6 -28.41 -29.98 -16.24
C LEU A 6 -26.99 -29.72 -15.68
N ALA A 7 -26.17 -29.00 -16.44
CA ALA A 7 -24.82 -28.63 -16.03
C ALA A 7 -24.88 -27.62 -14.87
N LEU A 8 -24.31 -28.02 -13.73
CA LEU A 8 -24.20 -27.22 -12.52
C LEU A 8 -23.11 -26.15 -12.73
N MET A 9 -23.49 -24.91 -13.04
CA MET A 9 -22.58 -23.76 -13.00
C MET A 9 -22.38 -23.36 -11.55
N VAL A 10 -21.30 -23.86 -10.94
CA VAL A 10 -20.80 -23.38 -9.64
C VAL A 10 -20.13 -22.03 -9.88
N LEU A 11 -20.87 -20.94 -9.65
CA LEU A 11 -20.32 -19.60 -9.51
C LEU A 11 -19.46 -19.58 -8.24
N LEU A 12 -18.15 -19.72 -8.43
CA LEU A 12 -17.15 -19.38 -7.42
C LEU A 12 -17.20 -17.86 -7.22
N ALA A 13 -18.11 -17.40 -6.36
CA ALA A 13 -18.04 -16.07 -5.79
C ALA A 13 -16.78 -16.03 -4.91
N GLY A 14 -15.68 -15.52 -5.48
CA GLY A 14 -14.46 -15.27 -4.74
C GLY A 14 -14.77 -14.33 -3.59
N CYS A 15 -14.50 -14.78 -2.36
CA CYS A 15 -14.46 -13.91 -1.20
C CYS A 15 -13.26 -12.99 -1.38
N ALA A 16 -13.47 -11.80 -1.95
CA ALA A 16 -12.54 -10.70 -1.75
C ALA A 16 -12.72 -10.27 -0.28
N SER A 17 -11.86 -10.77 0.62
CA SER A 17 -11.78 -10.20 1.95
C SER A 17 -11.29 -8.76 1.76
N ASN A 18 -12.18 -7.82 2.00
CA ASN A 18 -11.90 -6.40 1.95
C ASN A 18 -11.25 -6.04 3.29
N ASP A 19 -10.09 -6.64 3.55
CA ASP A 19 -9.32 -6.37 4.76
C ASP A 19 -8.65 -5.00 4.54
N GLU A 20 -9.05 -4.01 5.33
CA GLU A 20 -8.43 -2.69 5.29
C GLU A 20 -6.91 -2.84 5.48
N PRO A 21 -6.09 -2.04 4.76
CA PRO A 21 -4.65 -2.12 4.92
C PRO A 21 -4.27 -1.91 6.39
N PRO A 22 -3.32 -2.71 6.94
CA PRO A 22 -2.92 -2.62 8.34
C PRO A 22 -2.06 -1.38 8.66
N PHE A 23 -2.06 -0.40 7.77
CA PHE A 23 -1.28 0.83 7.84
C PHE A 23 -2.13 2.05 7.51
N GLU A 24 -1.64 3.20 7.97
CA GLU A 24 -2.19 4.52 7.70
C GLU A 24 -1.12 5.39 7.05
N ILE A 25 -1.49 6.09 5.99
CA ILE A 25 -0.63 7.10 5.38
C ILE A 25 -0.49 8.26 6.36
N ASN A 26 0.75 8.55 6.75
CA ASN A 26 1.06 9.63 7.68
C ASN A 26 1.65 10.86 6.98
N ASN A 27 2.23 10.70 5.79
CA ASN A 27 2.86 11.77 5.05
C ASN A 27 2.79 11.52 3.53
N LYS A 28 2.58 12.60 2.78
CA LYS A 28 2.60 12.62 1.31
C LYS A 28 3.42 13.84 0.88
N GLN A 29 4.43 13.64 0.04
CA GLN A 29 5.28 14.72 -0.47
C GLN A 29 5.43 14.61 -1.97
N PHE A 30 5.19 15.71 -2.68
CA PHE A 30 5.44 15.80 -4.11
C PHE A 30 6.60 16.77 -4.35
N HIS A 31 7.60 16.30 -5.07
CA HIS A 31 8.75 17.09 -5.51
C HIS A 31 8.76 17.15 -7.03
N GLU A 32 9.01 18.35 -7.54
CA GLU A 32 9.16 18.62 -8.96
C GLU A 32 10.58 19.08 -9.26
N LYS A 33 11.08 18.70 -10.43
CA LYS A 33 12.36 19.15 -10.94
C LYS A 33 12.31 19.19 -12.46
N GLN A 34 13.14 20.00 -13.10
CA GLN A 34 13.41 19.88 -14.53
C GLN A 34 14.84 19.36 -14.73
N ASP A 35 15.02 18.49 -15.71
CA ASP A 35 16.35 18.09 -16.15
C ASP A 35 16.99 19.16 -17.05
N ASP A 36 18.26 18.94 -17.42
CA ASP A 36 19.02 19.86 -18.25
C ASP A 36 18.47 19.98 -19.69
N GLN A 37 17.55 19.10 -20.08
CA GLN A 37 16.87 19.07 -21.38
C GLN A 37 15.47 19.72 -21.32
N GLY A 38 15.04 20.18 -20.14
CA GLY A 38 13.73 20.77 -19.92
C GLY A 38 12.60 19.77 -19.68
N ASN A 39 12.89 18.48 -19.53
CA ASN A 39 11.87 17.49 -19.20
C ASN A 39 11.45 17.63 -17.73
N LYS A 40 10.13 17.60 -17.50
CA LYS A 40 9.54 17.63 -16.17
C LYS A 40 9.73 16.28 -15.47
N LEU A 41 10.47 16.30 -14.36
CA LEU A 41 10.69 15.18 -13.47
C LEU A 41 9.86 15.35 -12.20
N PHE A 42 9.38 14.24 -11.66
CA PHE A 42 8.69 14.23 -10.38
C PHE A 42 9.25 13.15 -9.45
N ALA A 43 9.12 13.41 -8.15
CA ALA A 43 9.33 12.41 -7.12
C ALA A 43 8.22 12.53 -6.08
N TYR A 44 7.49 11.43 -5.87
CA TYR A 44 6.39 11.37 -4.92
C TYR A 44 6.72 10.40 -3.81
N VAL A 45 6.70 10.88 -2.57
CA VAL A 45 7.03 10.11 -1.38
C VAL A 45 5.74 9.88 -0.59
N VAL A 46 5.46 8.61 -0.31
CA VAL A 46 4.36 8.20 0.56
C VAL A 46 4.96 7.46 1.74
N SER A 47 4.71 7.98 2.94
CA SER A 47 5.11 7.35 4.19
C SER A 47 3.89 6.80 4.92
N VAL A 48 4.06 5.64 5.53
CA VAL A 48 3.01 5.00 6.33
C VAL A 48 3.46 4.74 7.75
N LYS A 49 2.47 4.60 8.64
CA LYS A 49 2.63 4.07 10.00
C LYS A 49 1.72 2.85 10.14
N ALA A 50 2.15 1.83 10.87
CA ALA A 50 1.27 0.71 11.22
C ALA A 50 0.12 1.21 12.12
N LYS A 51 -1.13 0.86 11.80
CA LYS A 51 -2.33 1.29 12.56
C LYS A 51 -2.28 0.91 14.04
N HIS A 52 -1.72 -0.26 14.35
CA HIS A 52 -1.75 -0.85 15.68
C HIS A 52 -0.45 -0.70 16.49
N ARG A 53 0.47 0.17 16.06
CA ARG A 53 1.71 0.43 16.81
C ARG A 53 1.47 1.10 18.19
N GLU A 54 0.25 1.56 18.46
CA GLU A 54 -0.10 2.17 19.73
C GLU A 54 -0.43 1.10 20.80
N ASN A 55 0.53 0.89 21.71
CA ASN A 55 0.35 0.40 23.08
C ASN A 55 0.00 -1.09 23.26
N PHE A 56 0.68 -2.02 22.58
CA PHE A 56 0.68 -3.41 23.03
C PHE A 56 1.52 -3.59 24.31
N ASN A 57 0.91 -3.30 25.46
CA ASN A 57 1.52 -3.62 26.75
C ASN A 57 1.50 -5.15 26.94
N LEU A 58 2.68 -5.77 26.84
CA LEU A 58 2.91 -7.18 27.19
C LEU A 58 2.71 -7.42 28.69
N ASP A 59 2.92 -6.39 29.51
CA ASP A 59 2.89 -6.47 30.97
C ASP A 59 1.65 -5.78 31.57
N ARG A 60 0.45 -6.29 31.26
CA ARG A 60 -0.83 -5.74 31.78
C ARG A 60 -1.14 -6.21 33.23
N GLY A 61 -0.14 -6.75 33.94
CA GLY A 61 -0.28 -7.30 35.29
C GLY A 61 -0.71 -8.78 35.34
N PRO A 62 -0.75 -9.38 36.55
CA PRO A 62 -0.82 -10.84 36.75
C PRO A 62 -2.10 -11.51 36.20
N ASN A 63 -3.19 -10.75 36.01
CA ASN A 63 -4.49 -11.26 35.55
C ASN A 63 -4.90 -10.81 34.14
N LYS A 64 -4.04 -10.11 33.39
CA LYS A 64 -4.33 -9.63 32.02
C LYS A 64 -3.22 -10.02 31.04
N ARG A 65 -2.81 -11.29 31.05
CA ARG A 65 -1.86 -11.78 30.05
C ARG A 65 -2.49 -11.68 28.65
N PRO A 66 -1.77 -11.15 27.65
CA PRO A 66 -2.26 -11.15 26.28
C PRO A 66 -2.48 -12.59 25.78
N SER A 67 -3.52 -12.77 24.97
CA SER A 67 -3.82 -14.06 24.35
C SER A 67 -2.76 -14.44 23.31
N ARG A 68 -2.68 -15.73 22.96
CA ARG A 68 -1.77 -16.20 21.90
C ARG A 68 -2.01 -15.50 20.55
N GLY A 69 -3.26 -15.17 20.24
CA GLY A 69 -3.61 -14.44 19.02
C GLY A 69 -3.10 -13.00 19.03
N GLU A 70 -3.25 -12.30 20.15
CA GLU A 70 -2.74 -10.95 20.35
C GLU A 70 -1.21 -10.88 20.26
N VAL A 71 -0.50 -11.83 20.88
CA VAL A 71 0.98 -11.89 20.81
C VAL A 71 1.44 -12.17 19.38
N LYS A 72 0.75 -13.08 18.67
CA LYS A 72 1.06 -13.37 17.27
C LYS A 72 0.87 -12.14 16.38
N GLN A 73 -0.24 -11.41 16.53
CA GLN A 73 -0.49 -10.17 15.80
C GLN A 73 0.58 -9.10 16.08
N TYR A 74 1.03 -8.98 17.33
CA TYR A 74 2.11 -8.05 17.69
C TYR A 74 3.44 -8.40 17.01
N ILE A 75 3.84 -9.68 17.01
CA ILE A 75 5.06 -10.14 16.33
C ILE A 75 4.95 -9.92 14.81
N GLU A 76 3.81 -10.25 14.19
CA GLU A 76 3.59 -10.02 12.76
C GLU A 76 3.67 -8.52 12.39
N GLN A 77 3.33 -7.62 13.31
CA GLN A 77 3.48 -6.17 13.14
C GLN A 77 4.92 -5.66 13.30
N GLU A 78 5.74 -6.27 14.17
CA GLU A 78 7.17 -5.93 14.26
C GLU A 78 7.88 -6.17 12.91
N HIS A 79 7.43 -7.17 12.16
CA HIS A 79 7.93 -7.49 10.82
C HIS A 79 7.17 -6.77 9.69
N PHE A 80 6.44 -5.69 9.96
CA PHE A 80 5.73 -4.93 8.93
C PHE A 80 6.69 -4.45 7.82
N GLU A 81 7.89 -4.00 8.18
CA GLU A 81 8.95 -3.56 7.25
C GLU A 81 9.47 -4.69 6.35
N GLU A 82 9.29 -5.95 6.76
CA GLU A 82 9.77 -7.14 6.07
C GLU A 82 8.68 -7.82 5.23
N SER A 83 7.40 -7.45 5.41
CA SER A 83 6.29 -8.04 4.67
C SER A 83 6.26 -7.59 3.21
N SER A 84 6.56 -8.51 2.30
CA SER A 84 6.51 -8.26 0.85
C SER A 84 5.12 -7.91 0.34
N VAL A 85 4.07 -8.52 0.92
CA VAL A 85 2.68 -8.26 0.54
C VAL A 85 2.29 -6.82 0.86
N LEU A 86 2.70 -6.31 2.02
CA LEU A 86 2.41 -4.93 2.43
C LEU A 86 3.17 -3.91 1.59
N LYS A 87 4.39 -4.25 1.16
CA LYS A 87 5.15 -3.41 0.23
C LYS A 87 4.42 -3.26 -1.10
N LEU A 88 4.00 -4.37 -1.69
CA LEU A 88 3.24 -4.36 -2.94
C LEU A 88 1.95 -3.53 -2.81
N GLN A 89 1.19 -3.71 -1.72
CA GLN A 89 -0.03 -2.92 -1.47
C GLN A 89 0.24 -1.42 -1.36
N LEU A 90 1.32 -1.03 -0.68
CA LEU A 90 1.68 0.38 -0.55
C LEU A 90 2.21 0.96 -1.87
N GLU A 91 2.91 0.17 -2.69
CA GLU A 91 3.28 0.56 -4.06
C GLU A 91 2.03 0.86 -4.91
N ASP A 92 1.06 -0.06 -4.93
CA ASP A 92 -0.18 0.11 -5.69
C ASP A 92 -0.92 1.37 -5.22
N GLN A 93 -1.07 1.55 -3.91
CA GLN A 93 -1.73 2.72 -3.34
C GLN A 93 -0.95 4.02 -3.59
N ALA A 94 0.38 3.99 -3.55
CA ALA A 94 1.20 5.16 -3.85
C ALA A 94 1.07 5.59 -5.32
N VAL A 95 0.91 4.64 -6.24
CA VAL A 95 0.66 4.92 -7.65
C VAL A 95 -0.71 5.57 -7.84
N GLU A 96 -1.75 5.09 -7.17
CA GLU A 96 -3.08 5.71 -7.19
C GLU A 96 -3.03 7.16 -6.71
N LEU A 97 -2.38 7.40 -5.57
CA LEU A 97 -2.23 8.74 -5.00
C LEU A 97 -1.38 9.67 -5.87
N LEU A 98 -0.32 9.15 -6.48
CA LEU A 98 0.48 9.90 -7.45
C LEU A 98 -0.38 10.33 -8.64
N ASN A 99 -1.21 9.43 -9.17
CA ASN A 99 -2.09 9.72 -10.30
C ASN A 99 -3.09 10.83 -9.98
N GLU A 100 -3.64 10.83 -8.76
CA GLU A 100 -4.51 11.90 -8.28
C GLU A 100 -3.75 13.22 -8.16
N GLU A 101 -2.60 13.21 -7.50
CA GLU A 101 -1.77 14.41 -7.30
C GLU A 101 -1.31 15.04 -8.63
N LEU A 102 -0.90 14.22 -9.60
CA LEU A 102 -0.48 14.69 -10.92
C LEU A 102 -1.65 15.33 -11.69
N LYS A 103 -2.87 14.80 -11.55
CA LYS A 103 -4.07 15.36 -12.17
C LYS A 103 -4.48 16.67 -11.51
N GLU A 104 -4.47 16.72 -10.17
CA GLU A 104 -4.81 17.93 -9.41
C GLU A 104 -3.88 19.08 -9.72
N ARG A 105 -2.57 18.80 -9.83
CA ARG A 105 -1.55 19.80 -10.17
C ARG A 105 -1.47 20.13 -11.65
N GLN A 106 -2.12 19.35 -12.51
CA GLN A 106 -1.96 19.41 -13.97
C GLN A 106 -0.47 19.40 -14.37
N TYR A 107 0.35 18.65 -13.65
CA TYR A 107 1.81 18.73 -13.79
C TYR A 107 2.28 18.10 -15.11
N CYS A 108 1.70 16.95 -15.46
CA CYS A 108 1.89 16.27 -16.73
C CYS A 108 0.63 16.43 -17.61
N ASP A 109 0.81 16.79 -18.88
CA ASP A 109 -0.31 17.15 -19.76
C ASP A 109 -1.13 15.94 -20.25
N ASN A 110 -0.50 14.76 -20.42
CA ASN A 110 -1.19 13.58 -20.94
C ASN A 110 -0.69 12.26 -20.35
N LYS A 111 0.63 12.07 -20.26
CA LYS A 111 1.23 10.82 -19.84
C LYS A 111 2.41 11.07 -18.91
N HIS A 112 2.64 10.12 -18.03
CA HIS A 112 3.82 10.08 -17.17
C HIS A 112 4.31 8.65 -17.11
N GLU A 113 5.61 8.51 -16.82
CA GLU A 113 6.29 7.25 -16.67
C GLU A 113 6.98 7.24 -15.31
N VAL A 114 6.65 6.27 -14.46
CA VAL A 114 7.40 5.99 -13.24
C VAL A 114 8.63 5.18 -13.64
N SER A 115 9.81 5.78 -13.50
CA SER A 115 11.09 5.19 -13.90
C SER A 115 11.75 4.41 -12.77
N GLU A 116 11.50 4.79 -11.51
CA GLU A 116 12.16 4.18 -10.35
C GLU A 116 11.22 4.16 -9.14
N VAL A 117 11.23 3.03 -8.42
CA VAL A 117 10.54 2.85 -7.14
C VAL A 117 11.60 2.61 -6.07
N LEU A 118 11.70 3.51 -5.11
CA LEU A 118 12.68 3.44 -4.03
C LEU A 118 12.00 3.20 -2.69
N TRP A 119 12.51 2.23 -1.95
CA TRP A 119 12.05 1.90 -0.61
C TRP A 119 13.02 2.37 0.45
N ARG A 120 12.50 3.05 1.48
CA ARG A 120 13.23 3.35 2.71
C ARG A 120 12.29 3.20 3.89
N ASP A 121 12.58 2.24 4.76
CA ASP A 121 11.79 1.90 5.94
C ASP A 121 10.30 1.69 5.57
N LEU A 122 9.41 2.52 6.13
CA LEU A 122 7.97 2.54 5.87
C LEU A 122 7.54 3.57 4.81
N SER A 123 8.46 3.92 3.92
CA SER A 123 8.22 4.92 2.89
C SER A 123 8.59 4.39 1.51
N VAL A 124 7.72 4.67 0.54
CA VAL A 124 7.95 4.43 -0.87
C VAL A 124 8.09 5.76 -1.59
N GLN A 125 9.08 5.85 -2.47
CA GLN A 125 9.33 7.00 -3.32
C GLN A 125 9.22 6.59 -4.78
N LEU A 126 8.21 7.13 -5.46
CA LEU A 126 8.00 6.96 -6.90
C LEU A 126 8.67 8.11 -7.64
N ARG A 127 9.61 7.81 -8.52
CA ARG A 127 10.26 8.82 -9.38
C ARG A 127 9.91 8.57 -10.82
N GLY A 128 9.77 9.65 -11.55
CA GLY A 128 9.42 9.54 -12.95
C GLY A 128 9.54 10.86 -13.69
N ARG A 129 9.04 10.84 -14.92
CA ARG A 129 9.02 11.97 -15.82
C ARG A 129 7.68 12.08 -16.52
N CYS A 130 7.30 13.29 -16.88
CA CYS A 130 6.20 13.50 -17.81
C CYS A 130 6.67 13.14 -19.23
N LEU A 131 5.73 12.69 -20.06
CA LEU A 131 5.93 12.37 -21.48
C LEU A 131 5.24 13.39 -22.38
#